data_AF-A0A2V9CMN7-F1
#
_entry.id   AF-A0A2V9CMN7-F1
#
_cell.length_a   1.000
_cell.length_b   1.000
_cell.length_c   1.000
_cell.angle_alpha   90.00
_cell.angle_beta   90.00
_cell.angle_gamma   90.00
#
_symmetry.space_group_name_H-M   'P 1'
#
loop_
_entity.id
_entity.type
_entity.pdbx_description
1 polymer ?
#
loop_
_entity_poly.entity_id
_entity_poly.type
_entity_poly.pdbx_seq_one_letter_code
_entity_poly.pdbx_strand_id
1 'polypeptide(L)'
;LSHLAIENMRSFPAACVDLLSRLTRELGLEPTTGWIAALREIGAAIVGALPDLEKRKPDPPDRDWWRTQKAKPVHSTTVVDLLEALAALNASTLRDAACKSIAANPKVFNPATLIVPALQLLRERNGDAVLRDKEFRRLWAHSAEFLLARSEQPPESPKDWRLDVKIACRCDDCCELQAFALDPASQTHRFRVKQERRQHLHQQIDRHHLDMTHVTERTGSPQTLVCSKTRATYERQCRQYNEDLVSMAALCPLIGETDGDMQMIRTRMEVARQRRARARFAAT
;
A
#
# COMPACT_ATOMS: atom_id res chain seq x y z
N LEU A 1 -16.02 7.15 27.33
CA LEU A 1 -15.36 7.66 26.10
C LEU A 1 -14.72 6.56 25.27
N SER A 2 -14.07 5.56 25.89
CA SER A 2 -13.47 4.41 25.20
C SER A 2 -14.44 3.65 24.27
N HIS A 3 -15.70 3.43 24.67
CA HIS A 3 -16.74 2.82 23.81
C HIS A 3 -16.97 3.61 22.50
N LEU A 4 -17.06 4.94 22.59
CA LEU A 4 -17.22 5.81 21.42
C LEU A 4 -16.00 5.74 20.50
N ALA A 5 -14.79 5.59 21.06
CA ALA A 5 -13.59 5.40 20.24
C ALA A 5 -13.66 4.08 19.44
N ILE A 6 -14.07 2.97 20.06
CA ILE A 6 -14.23 1.67 19.37
C ILE A 6 -15.24 1.77 18.22
N GLU A 7 -16.40 2.37 18.48
CA GLU A 7 -17.46 2.53 17.48
C GLU A 7 -17.00 3.40 16.30
N ASN A 8 -16.30 4.51 16.58
CA ASN A 8 -15.88 5.46 15.56
C ASN A 8 -14.58 5.06 14.85
N MET A 9 -13.71 4.24 15.43
CA MET A 9 -12.46 3.80 14.79
C MET A 9 -12.68 3.09 13.45
N ARG A 10 -13.85 2.46 13.26
CA ARG A 10 -14.21 1.78 12.01
C ARG A 10 -14.48 2.74 10.85
N SER A 11 -14.91 3.97 11.15
CA SER A 11 -15.33 4.95 10.14
C SER A 11 -14.45 6.20 10.12
N PHE A 12 -13.84 6.56 11.25
CA PHE A 12 -13.10 7.80 11.46
C PHE A 12 -11.79 7.60 12.24
N PRO A 13 -10.91 6.66 11.82
CA PRO A 13 -9.69 6.36 12.58
C PRO A 13 -8.79 7.59 12.76
N ALA A 14 -8.66 8.45 11.73
CA ALA A 14 -7.88 9.68 11.82
C ALA A 14 -8.45 10.68 12.84
N ALA A 15 -9.78 10.79 12.95
CA ALA A 15 -10.42 11.72 13.88
C ALA A 15 -10.32 11.24 15.34
N CYS A 16 -10.43 9.92 15.57
CA CYS A 16 -10.23 9.35 16.90
C CYS A 16 -8.81 9.61 17.42
N VAL A 17 -7.81 9.46 16.55
CA VAL A 17 -6.41 9.76 16.91
C VAL A 17 -6.17 11.25 17.09
N ASP A 18 -6.69 12.11 16.20
CA ASP A 18 -6.58 13.58 16.35
C ASP A 18 -7.20 14.04 17.69
N LEU A 19 -8.35 13.50 18.06
CA LEU A 19 -8.98 13.78 19.35
C LEU A 19 -8.08 13.36 20.52
N LEU A 20 -7.54 12.14 20.52
CA LEU A 20 -6.62 11.68 21.56
C LEU A 20 -5.38 12.59 21.63
N SER A 21 -4.80 12.95 20.49
CA SER A 21 -3.62 13.82 20.40
C SER A 21 -3.90 15.21 20.98
N ARG A 22 -5.03 15.84 20.60
CA ARG A 22 -5.44 17.15 21.14
C ARG A 22 -5.68 17.10 22.64
N LEU A 23 -6.44 16.13 23.12
CA LEU A 23 -6.70 15.95 24.56
C LEU A 23 -5.40 15.72 25.34
N THR A 24 -4.42 15.04 24.74
CA THR A 24 -3.12 14.81 25.37
C THR A 24 -2.27 16.08 25.39
N ARG A 25 -2.38 16.95 24.36
CA ARG A 25 -1.68 18.24 24.33
C ARG A 25 -2.29 19.29 25.26
N GLU A 26 -3.59 19.19 25.51
CA GLU A 26 -4.33 20.07 26.43
C GLU A 26 -4.28 19.61 27.89
N LEU A 27 -3.56 18.52 28.20
CA LEU A 27 -3.20 18.16 29.57
C LEU A 27 -2.40 19.34 30.17
N GLY A 28 -3.04 20.12 31.03
CA GLY A 28 -2.40 21.22 31.76
C GLY A 28 -1.27 20.73 32.68
N LEU A 29 -0.64 21.65 33.41
CA LEU A 29 0.57 21.38 34.21
C LEU A 29 0.39 20.30 35.29
N GLU A 30 -0.84 20.04 35.78
CA GLU A 30 -1.14 19.04 36.81
C GLU A 30 -2.37 18.19 36.44
N PRO A 31 -2.22 17.18 35.56
CA PRO A 31 -3.32 16.30 35.21
C PRO A 31 -3.66 15.37 36.38
N THR A 32 -4.94 15.27 36.75
CA THR A 32 -5.34 14.24 37.72
C THR A 32 -5.07 12.84 37.16
N THR A 33 -4.65 11.92 38.02
CA THR A 33 -4.41 10.51 37.68
C THR A 33 -5.59 9.85 36.95
N GLY A 34 -6.83 10.26 37.29
CA GLY A 34 -8.05 9.78 36.63
C GLY A 34 -8.15 10.18 35.16
N TRP A 35 -7.75 11.40 34.80
CA TRP A 35 -7.73 11.85 33.41
C TRP A 35 -6.69 11.10 32.57
N ILE A 36 -5.48 10.90 33.09
CA ILE A 36 -4.45 10.11 32.42
C ILE A 36 -4.92 8.66 32.21
N ALA A 37 -5.56 8.05 33.21
CA ALA A 37 -6.12 6.71 33.10
C ALA A 37 -7.20 6.64 32.00
N ALA A 38 -8.13 7.59 31.97
CA ALA A 38 -9.16 7.65 30.94
C ALA A 38 -8.60 7.83 29.52
N LEU A 39 -7.57 8.66 29.33
CA LEU A 39 -6.90 8.81 28.03
C LEU A 39 -6.15 7.55 27.61
N ARG A 40 -5.54 6.82 28.55
CA ARG A 40 -4.94 5.50 28.28
C ARG A 40 -5.96 4.46 27.86
N GLU A 41 -7.16 4.47 28.46
CA GLU A 41 -8.26 3.59 28.03
C GLU A 41 -8.73 3.91 26.60
N ILE A 42 -8.82 5.19 26.24
CA ILE A 42 -9.11 5.62 24.86
C ILE A 42 -7.99 5.16 23.92
N GLY A 43 -6.72 5.35 24.30
CA GLY A 43 -5.58 4.85 23.55
C GLY A 43 -5.62 3.34 23.35
N ALA A 44 -5.96 2.57 24.39
CA ALA A 44 -6.11 1.12 24.30
C ALA A 44 -7.23 0.70 23.35
N ALA A 45 -8.37 1.39 23.38
CA ALA A 45 -9.47 1.17 22.45
C ALA A 45 -9.06 1.45 20.99
N ILE A 46 -8.33 2.54 20.75
CA ILE A 46 -7.80 2.87 19.42
C ILE A 46 -6.84 1.79 18.93
N VAL A 47 -5.86 1.42 19.76
CA VAL A 47 -4.85 0.41 19.41
C VAL A 47 -5.49 -0.96 19.15
N GLY A 48 -6.45 -1.37 19.98
CA GLY A 48 -7.18 -2.62 19.81
C GLY A 48 -8.01 -2.69 18.52
N ALA A 49 -8.40 -1.55 17.95
CA ALA A 49 -9.18 -1.49 16.72
C ALA A 49 -8.31 -1.45 15.43
N LEU A 50 -7.01 -1.17 15.53
CA LEU A 50 -6.11 -1.06 14.37
C LEU A 50 -6.10 -2.28 13.44
N PRO A 51 -6.10 -3.54 13.94
CA PRO A 51 -6.08 -4.72 13.07
C PRO A 51 -7.32 -4.84 12.16
N ASP A 52 -8.46 -4.29 12.58
CA ASP A 52 -9.74 -4.44 11.89
C ASP A 52 -10.01 -3.33 10.86
N LEU A 53 -9.10 -2.35 10.70
CA LEU A 53 -9.29 -1.23 9.78
C LEU A 53 -9.39 -1.63 8.30
N GLU A 54 -8.86 -2.81 7.93
CA GLU A 54 -9.01 -3.33 6.56
C GLU A 54 -10.47 -3.76 6.26
N LYS A 55 -11.22 -4.15 7.30
CA LYS A 55 -12.58 -4.68 7.19
C LYS A 55 -13.59 -3.54 6.99
N ARG A 56 -13.48 -2.80 5.89
CA ARG A 56 -14.51 -1.82 5.50
C ARG A 56 -15.78 -2.56 5.05
N LYS A 57 -16.94 -2.29 5.66
CA LYS A 57 -18.30 -2.68 5.18
C LYS A 57 -19.43 -2.17 6.11
N PRO A 58 -20.71 -2.11 5.67
CA PRO A 58 -21.31 -1.74 4.37
C PRO A 58 -21.74 -0.26 4.38
N ASP A 59 -22.51 0.20 3.38
CA ASP A 59 -23.10 1.55 3.36
C ASP A 59 -23.80 1.86 4.70
N PRO A 60 -23.63 3.06 5.27
CA PRO A 60 -24.41 3.48 6.42
C PRO A 60 -25.90 3.44 6.06
N PRO A 61 -26.81 3.22 7.04
CA PRO A 61 -28.20 3.60 6.82
C PRO A 61 -28.22 5.04 6.28
N ASP A 62 -29.11 5.30 5.32
CA ASP A 62 -29.28 6.50 4.47
C ASP A 62 -29.23 7.87 5.21
N ARG A 63 -29.20 7.86 6.55
CA ARG A 63 -29.11 9.04 7.41
C ARG A 63 -27.69 9.43 7.83
N ASP A 64 -26.62 8.75 7.43
CA ASP A 64 -25.24 9.13 7.85
C ASP A 64 -24.21 9.17 6.71
N TRP A 65 -24.63 9.13 5.44
CA TRP A 65 -23.74 9.15 4.28
C TRP A 65 -22.86 10.41 4.19
N TRP A 66 -23.32 11.56 4.70
CA TRP A 66 -22.50 12.79 4.72
C TRP A 66 -21.33 12.68 5.71
N ARG A 67 -21.47 11.86 6.76
CA ARG A 67 -20.38 11.63 7.71
C ARG A 67 -19.28 10.81 7.05
N THR A 68 -19.63 9.75 6.31
CA THR A 68 -18.63 8.94 5.60
C THR A 68 -17.97 9.69 4.43
N GLN A 69 -18.67 10.62 3.78
CA GLN A 69 -18.01 11.53 2.81
C GLN A 69 -16.94 12.43 3.44
N LYS A 70 -17.09 12.79 4.71
CA LYS A 70 -16.11 13.59 5.46
C LYS A 70 -15.03 12.74 6.14
N ALA A 71 -15.11 11.42 6.06
CA ALA A 71 -14.11 10.53 6.66
C ALA A 71 -12.77 10.72 5.97
N LYS A 72 -11.80 11.30 6.70
CA LYS A 72 -10.43 11.41 6.21
C LYS A 72 -9.78 10.02 6.25
N PRO A 73 -9.09 9.60 5.18
CA PRO A 73 -8.32 8.37 5.23
C PRO A 73 -7.20 8.48 6.27
N VAL A 74 -6.65 7.34 6.67
CA VAL A 74 -5.46 7.31 7.51
C VAL A 74 -4.32 8.00 6.76
N HIS A 75 -3.63 8.91 7.44
CA HIS A 75 -2.49 9.67 6.91
C HIS A 75 -1.24 9.47 7.78
N SER A 76 -0.08 9.90 7.29
CA SER A 76 1.17 9.83 8.06
C SER A 76 1.08 10.54 9.40
N THR A 77 0.40 11.70 9.45
CA THR A 77 0.15 12.44 10.71
C THR A 77 -0.64 11.61 11.72
N THR A 78 -1.58 10.78 11.28
CA THR A 78 -2.32 9.87 12.17
C THR A 78 -1.38 8.89 12.87
N VAL A 79 -0.37 8.37 12.18
CA VAL A 79 0.63 7.48 12.81
C VAL A 79 1.48 8.26 13.83
N VAL A 80 1.96 9.45 13.43
CA VAL A 80 2.79 10.31 14.30
C VAL A 80 2.03 10.71 15.58
N ASP A 81 0.83 11.26 15.42
CA ASP A 81 0.01 11.77 16.51
C ASP A 81 -0.38 10.66 17.49
N LEU A 82 -0.63 9.44 17.00
CA LEU A 82 -0.87 8.28 17.87
C LEU A 82 0.36 7.93 18.71
N LEU A 83 1.54 7.85 18.07
CA LEU A 83 2.76 7.45 18.76
C LEU A 83 3.26 8.51 19.74
N GLU A 84 3.09 9.80 19.42
CA GLU A 84 3.40 10.92 20.29
C GLU A 84 2.42 11.00 21.47
N ALA A 85 1.11 10.82 21.23
CA ALA A 85 0.12 10.79 22.31
C ALA A 85 0.38 9.64 23.29
N LEU A 86 0.65 8.43 22.80
CA LEU A 86 0.96 7.29 23.66
C LEU A 86 2.28 7.47 24.42
N ALA A 87 3.26 8.16 23.83
CA ALA A 87 4.50 8.53 24.53
C ALA A 87 4.24 9.54 25.66
N ALA A 88 3.50 10.61 25.40
CA ALA A 88 3.13 11.61 26.40
C ALA A 88 2.30 11.03 27.56
N LEU A 89 1.48 10.01 27.27
CA LEU A 89 0.73 9.26 28.29
C LEU A 89 1.59 8.22 29.02
N ASN A 90 2.90 8.10 28.76
CA ASN A 90 3.79 7.06 29.31
C ASN A 90 3.23 5.64 29.11
N ALA A 91 2.54 5.39 27.99
CA ALA A 91 1.85 4.14 27.69
C ALA A 91 2.69 3.25 26.76
N SER A 92 3.89 2.87 27.22
CA SER A 92 4.89 2.16 26.39
C SER A 92 4.41 0.82 25.84
N THR A 93 3.58 0.08 26.59
CA THR A 93 2.99 -1.20 26.14
C THR A 93 1.99 -0.99 25.00
N LEU A 94 1.14 0.04 25.10
CA LEU A 94 0.19 0.41 24.05
C LEU A 94 0.92 0.93 22.82
N ARG A 95 2.02 1.66 23.00
CA ARG A 95 2.84 2.19 21.90
C ARG A 95 3.53 1.08 21.09
N ASP A 96 4.10 0.08 21.77
CA ASP A 96 4.67 -1.10 21.11
C ASP A 96 3.58 -1.93 20.40
N ALA A 97 2.41 -2.11 21.04
CA ALA A 97 1.27 -2.78 20.43
C ALA A 97 0.77 -2.05 19.17
N ALA A 98 0.68 -0.71 19.21
CA ALA A 98 0.31 0.11 18.06
C ALA A 98 1.28 -0.11 16.88
N CYS A 99 2.59 -0.06 17.13
CA CYS A 99 3.60 -0.29 16.09
C CYS A 99 3.51 -1.70 15.49
N LYS A 100 3.27 -2.72 16.33
CA LYS A 100 3.05 -4.10 15.86
C LYS A 100 1.81 -4.21 14.98
N SER A 101 0.69 -3.61 15.38
CA SER A 101 -0.55 -3.61 14.60
C SER A 101 -0.41 -2.85 13.28
N ILE A 102 0.28 -1.70 13.28
CA ILE A 102 0.56 -0.92 12.08
C ILE A 102 1.41 -1.75 11.10
N ALA A 103 2.50 -2.35 11.58
CA ALA A 103 3.38 -3.19 10.74
C ALA A 103 2.70 -4.47 10.23
N ALA A 104 1.76 -5.03 10.99
CA ALA A 104 1.00 -6.21 10.59
C ALA A 104 -0.08 -5.92 9.52
N ASN A 105 -0.37 -4.65 9.22
CA ASN A 105 -1.42 -4.26 8.27
C ASN A 105 -0.90 -3.30 7.18
N PRO A 106 -0.01 -3.77 6.27
CA PRO A 106 0.59 -2.95 5.22
C PRO A 106 -0.41 -2.48 4.14
N LYS A 107 -1.63 -3.04 4.09
CA LYS A 107 -2.68 -2.59 3.17
C LYS A 107 -3.29 -1.26 3.62
N VAL A 108 -3.54 -1.11 4.92
CA VAL A 108 -4.01 0.16 5.50
C VAL A 108 -2.85 1.10 5.77
N PHE A 109 -1.75 0.58 6.31
CA PHE A 109 -0.55 1.33 6.67
C PHE A 109 0.59 1.01 5.69
N ASN A 110 0.42 1.40 4.43
CA ASN A 110 1.43 1.14 3.41
C ASN A 110 2.80 1.74 3.81
N PRO A 111 3.87 0.93 3.86
CA PRO A 111 5.16 1.43 4.30
C PRO A 111 5.72 2.56 3.46
N ALA A 112 5.55 2.53 2.13
CA ALA A 112 6.05 3.53 1.21
C ALA A 112 5.29 4.87 1.33
N THR A 113 3.95 4.82 1.37
CA THR A 113 3.11 6.03 1.28
C THR A 113 2.71 6.61 2.63
N LEU A 114 2.77 5.83 3.72
CA LEU A 114 2.35 6.27 5.05
C LEU A 114 3.47 6.20 6.09
N ILE A 115 4.15 5.05 6.23
CA ILE A 115 5.13 4.87 7.32
C ILE A 115 6.41 5.67 7.06
N VAL A 116 6.96 5.65 5.84
CA VAL A 116 8.15 6.45 5.49
C VAL A 116 7.93 7.95 5.76
N PRO A 117 6.84 8.59 5.26
CA PRO A 117 6.55 9.99 5.60
C PRO A 117 6.29 10.22 7.09
N ALA A 118 5.70 9.25 7.81
CA ALA A 118 5.50 9.37 9.26
C ALA A 118 6.84 9.36 10.02
N LEU A 119 7.79 8.52 9.61
CA LEU A 119 9.15 8.51 10.17
C LEU A 119 9.91 9.81 9.88
N GLN A 120 9.76 10.37 8.67
CA GLN A 120 10.33 11.68 8.34
C GLN A 120 9.78 12.77 9.28
N LEU A 121 8.45 12.81 9.44
CA LEU A 121 7.78 13.79 10.29
C LEU A 121 8.14 13.62 11.79
N LEU A 122 8.24 12.37 12.27
CA LEU A 122 8.70 12.10 13.64
C LEU A 122 10.11 12.65 13.88
N ARG A 123 11.02 12.44 12.93
CA ARG A 123 12.39 12.97 13.03
C ARG A 123 12.44 14.49 12.92
N GLU A 124 11.61 15.08 12.06
CA GLU A 124 11.48 16.54 11.94
C GLU A 124 11.01 17.17 13.26
N ARG A 125 9.98 16.59 13.90
CA ARG A 125 9.41 17.11 15.16
C ARG A 125 10.32 16.92 16.37
N ASN A 126 11.05 15.81 16.43
CA ASN A 126 11.72 15.35 17.66
C ASN A 126 13.26 15.31 17.53
N GLY A 127 13.81 15.69 16.37
CA GLY A 127 15.26 15.63 16.09
C GLY A 127 15.84 14.21 16.19
N ASP A 128 17.13 14.11 16.47
CA ASP A 128 17.82 12.81 16.55
C ASP A 128 17.50 12.00 17.82
N ALA A 129 16.65 12.51 18.72
CA ALA A 129 16.20 11.76 19.90
C ALA A 129 15.44 10.48 19.51
N VAL A 130 14.70 10.50 18.40
CA VAL A 130 13.95 9.34 17.89
C VAL A 130 14.85 8.20 17.42
N LEU A 131 16.14 8.46 17.16
CA LEU A 131 17.06 7.41 16.76
C LEU A 131 17.33 6.39 17.87
N ARG A 132 17.07 6.76 19.14
CA ARG A 132 17.13 5.85 20.30
C ARG A 132 15.81 5.15 20.58
N ASP A 133 14.75 5.55 19.90
CA ASP A 133 13.41 5.02 20.10
C ASP A 133 13.26 3.64 19.42
N LYS A 134 12.91 2.63 20.22
CA LYS A 134 12.73 1.25 19.74
C LYS A 134 11.56 1.13 18.76
N GLU A 135 10.50 1.91 18.95
CA GLU A 135 9.33 1.91 18.07
C GLU A 135 9.67 2.51 16.70
N PHE A 136 10.43 3.61 16.69
CA PHE A 136 10.93 4.23 15.46
C PHE A 136 11.79 3.24 14.66
N ARG A 137 12.76 2.59 15.30
CA ARG A 137 13.63 1.58 14.68
C ARG A 137 12.84 0.39 14.13
N ARG A 138 11.82 -0.09 14.85
CA ARG A 138 10.94 -1.18 14.39
C ARG A 138 10.21 -0.82 13.10
N LEU A 139 9.58 0.35 13.07
CA LEU A 139 8.84 0.81 11.88
C LEU A 139 9.77 1.10 10.70
N TRP A 140 10.97 1.62 10.97
CA TRP A 140 12.01 1.79 9.96
C TRP A 140 12.42 0.45 9.36
N ALA A 141 12.77 -0.55 10.18
CA ALA A 141 13.22 -1.87 9.73
C ALA A 141 12.11 -2.60 8.96
N HIS A 142 10.87 -2.55 9.47
CA HIS A 142 9.71 -3.09 8.76
C HIS A 142 9.52 -2.46 7.38
N SER A 143 9.62 -1.13 7.29
CA SER A 143 9.45 -0.42 6.02
C SER A 143 10.56 -0.75 5.04
N ALA A 144 11.79 -0.84 5.52
CA ALA A 144 12.94 -1.19 4.69
C ALA A 144 12.85 -2.62 4.15
N GLU A 145 12.53 -3.61 4.99
CA GLU A 145 12.35 -5.00 4.55
C GLU A 145 11.16 -5.15 3.60
N PHE A 146 10.06 -4.44 3.85
CA PHE A 146 8.92 -4.44 2.93
C PHE A 146 9.30 -3.92 1.53
N LEU A 147 10.04 -2.81 1.48
CA LEU A 147 10.49 -2.23 0.21
C LEU A 147 11.51 -3.14 -0.50
N LEU A 148 12.43 -3.74 0.25
CA LEU A 148 13.42 -4.67 -0.30
C LEU A 148 12.76 -5.95 -0.84
N ALA A 149 11.83 -6.56 -0.09
CA ALA A 149 11.12 -7.75 -0.54
C ALA A 149 10.41 -7.54 -1.88
N ARG A 150 9.96 -6.31 -2.16
CA ARG A 150 9.28 -5.96 -3.41
C ARG A 150 10.21 -5.48 -4.53
N SER A 151 11.29 -4.77 -4.18
CA SER A 151 12.06 -3.94 -5.12
C SER A 151 13.57 -4.00 -4.89
N GLU A 152 14.09 -5.07 -4.29
CA GLU A 152 15.53 -5.32 -4.19
C GLU A 152 16.16 -5.61 -5.56
N GLN A 153 15.40 -6.21 -6.48
CA GLN A 153 15.79 -6.49 -7.86
C GLN A 153 14.90 -5.71 -8.85
N PRO A 154 15.46 -5.27 -9.99
CA PRO A 154 14.65 -4.66 -11.03
C PRO A 154 13.65 -5.68 -11.62
N PRO A 155 12.43 -5.27 -12.00
CA PRO A 155 11.51 -6.12 -12.74
C PRO A 155 12.16 -6.63 -14.03
N GLU A 156 12.00 -7.92 -14.32
CA GLU A 156 12.55 -8.52 -15.53
C GLU A 156 11.76 -8.06 -16.76
N SER A 157 12.46 -7.56 -17.78
CA SER A 157 11.82 -7.20 -19.03
C SER A 157 11.30 -8.45 -19.74
N PRO A 158 10.03 -8.46 -20.21
CA PRO A 158 9.50 -9.55 -21.03
C PRO A 158 10.37 -9.74 -22.28
N LYS A 159 10.83 -10.98 -22.51
CA LYS A 159 11.68 -11.34 -23.66
C LYS A 159 10.90 -11.33 -24.97
N ASP A 160 9.62 -11.68 -24.92
CA ASP A 160 8.73 -11.78 -26.06
C ASP A 160 7.34 -11.19 -25.73
N TRP A 161 6.35 -11.48 -26.58
CA TRP A 161 4.95 -11.10 -26.38
C TRP A 161 4.08 -12.27 -25.93
N ARG A 162 4.69 -13.34 -25.41
CA ARG A 162 3.93 -14.48 -24.91
C ARG A 162 3.26 -14.13 -23.59
N LEU A 163 1.98 -14.46 -23.48
CA LEU A 163 1.20 -14.39 -22.25
C LEU A 163 0.88 -15.82 -21.82
N ASP A 164 1.52 -16.28 -20.75
CA ASP A 164 1.26 -17.62 -20.20
C ASP A 164 -0.11 -17.67 -19.53
N VAL A 165 -1.11 -18.16 -20.27
CA VAL A 165 -2.49 -18.30 -19.82
C VAL A 165 -3.02 -19.70 -20.13
N LYS A 166 -3.88 -20.20 -19.25
CA LYS A 166 -4.71 -21.38 -19.49
C LYS A 166 -6.18 -20.97 -19.42
N ILE A 167 -6.81 -20.85 -20.58
CA ILE A 167 -8.24 -20.53 -20.69
C ILE A 167 -9.03 -21.83 -20.45
N ALA A 168 -9.99 -21.79 -19.54
CA ALA A 168 -10.73 -22.99 -19.14
C ALA A 168 -11.78 -23.41 -20.19
N CYS A 169 -12.31 -22.45 -20.94
CA CYS A 169 -13.29 -22.67 -21.99
C CYS A 169 -12.63 -23.31 -23.22
N ARG A 170 -13.31 -24.29 -23.84
CA ARG A 170 -12.79 -25.08 -24.97
C ARG A 170 -13.46 -24.76 -26.31
N CYS A 171 -14.22 -23.66 -26.39
CA CYS A 171 -14.80 -23.26 -27.67
C CYS A 171 -13.71 -22.78 -28.64
N ASP A 172 -13.99 -22.84 -29.94
CA ASP A 172 -13.00 -22.52 -30.98
C ASP A 172 -12.38 -21.14 -30.81
N ASP A 173 -13.17 -20.12 -30.44
CA ASP A 173 -12.66 -18.76 -30.21
C ASP A 173 -11.70 -18.68 -29.02
N CYS A 174 -11.97 -19.44 -27.95
CA CYS A 174 -11.11 -19.47 -26.77
C CYS A 174 -9.80 -20.22 -27.04
N CYS A 175 -9.87 -21.28 -27.85
CA CYS A 175 -8.69 -21.98 -28.32
C CYS A 175 -7.83 -21.06 -29.19
N GLU A 176 -8.45 -20.30 -30.10
CA GLU A 176 -7.77 -19.30 -30.93
C GLU A 176 -7.17 -18.16 -30.08
N LEU A 177 -7.92 -17.65 -29.10
CA LEU A 177 -7.43 -16.65 -28.15
C LEU A 177 -6.25 -17.15 -27.33
N GLN A 178 -6.29 -18.40 -26.86
CA GLN A 178 -5.19 -18.99 -26.13
C GLN A 178 -3.96 -19.18 -27.03
N ALA A 179 -4.14 -19.64 -28.26
CA ALA A 179 -3.05 -19.76 -29.24
C ALA A 179 -2.42 -18.40 -29.52
N PHE A 180 -3.23 -17.36 -29.75
CA PHE A 180 -2.75 -15.99 -29.89
C PHE A 180 -2.00 -15.51 -28.65
N ALA A 181 -2.54 -15.75 -27.44
CA ALA A 181 -1.90 -15.35 -26.19
C ALA A 181 -0.50 -16.00 -26.03
N LEU A 182 -0.38 -17.28 -26.39
CA LEU A 182 0.87 -18.05 -26.29
C LEU A 182 1.90 -17.74 -27.39
N ASP A 183 1.51 -17.04 -28.46
CA ASP A 183 2.41 -16.68 -29.56
C ASP A 183 3.44 -15.61 -29.10
N PRO A 184 4.76 -15.87 -29.18
CA PRO A 184 5.78 -14.92 -28.76
C PRO A 184 5.96 -13.71 -29.70
N ALA A 185 5.55 -13.81 -30.97
CA ALA A 185 5.76 -12.77 -31.98
C ALA A 185 4.50 -11.92 -32.22
N SER A 186 3.33 -12.55 -32.21
CA SER A 186 2.07 -11.86 -32.53
C SER A 186 1.64 -10.90 -31.43
N GLN A 187 1.55 -9.62 -31.78
CA GLN A 187 1.12 -8.54 -30.88
C GLN A 187 -0.36 -8.21 -31.02
N THR A 188 -0.93 -8.32 -32.23
CA THR A 188 -2.33 -7.97 -32.50
C THR A 188 -2.99 -9.10 -33.26
N HIS A 189 -4.22 -9.45 -32.85
CA HIS A 189 -5.05 -10.42 -33.55
C HIS A 189 -6.46 -9.87 -33.74
N ARG A 190 -7.10 -10.29 -34.83
CA ARG A 190 -8.40 -9.77 -35.27
C ARG A 190 -9.41 -10.92 -35.35
N PHE A 191 -10.34 -10.95 -34.41
CA PHE A 191 -11.42 -11.94 -34.36
C PHE A 191 -12.67 -11.41 -35.07
N ARG A 192 -12.97 -11.94 -36.25
CA ARG A 192 -14.15 -11.54 -37.04
C ARG A 192 -15.36 -12.41 -36.71
N VAL A 193 -15.96 -12.19 -35.54
CA VAL A 193 -17.04 -13.04 -35.01
C VAL A 193 -18.31 -12.24 -34.67
N LYS A 194 -19.44 -12.94 -34.59
CA LYS A 194 -20.75 -12.35 -34.22
C LYS A 194 -20.72 -11.79 -32.79
N GLN A 195 -21.67 -10.92 -32.47
CA GLN A 195 -21.70 -10.16 -31.21
C GLN A 195 -21.60 -11.03 -29.95
N GLU A 196 -22.36 -12.11 -29.85
CA GLU A 196 -22.34 -13.00 -28.68
C GLU A 196 -20.96 -13.63 -28.46
N ARG A 197 -20.32 -14.10 -29.54
CA ARG A 197 -18.97 -14.66 -29.51
C ARG A 197 -17.92 -13.60 -29.14
N ARG A 198 -18.05 -12.36 -29.63
CA ARG A 198 -17.18 -11.26 -29.20
C ARG A 198 -17.35 -10.97 -27.71
N GLN A 199 -18.58 -10.90 -27.22
CA GLN A 199 -18.85 -10.63 -25.81
C GLN A 199 -18.29 -11.74 -24.91
N HIS A 200 -18.35 -12.99 -25.37
CA HIS A 200 -17.69 -14.10 -24.70
C HIS A 200 -16.17 -13.90 -24.62
N LEU A 201 -15.52 -13.50 -25.72
CA LEU A 201 -14.08 -13.20 -25.72
C LEU A 201 -13.71 -12.05 -24.77
N HIS A 202 -14.47 -10.95 -24.77
CA HIS A 202 -14.31 -9.85 -23.79
C HIS A 202 -14.28 -10.41 -22.35
N GLN A 203 -15.27 -11.23 -21.99
CA GLN A 203 -15.38 -11.81 -20.65
C GLN A 203 -14.21 -12.74 -20.30
N GLN A 204 -13.71 -13.53 -21.25
CA GLN A 204 -12.57 -14.42 -21.00
C GLN A 204 -11.27 -13.62 -20.79
N ILE A 205 -11.06 -12.57 -21.59
CA ILE A 205 -9.91 -11.66 -21.45
C ILE A 205 -9.92 -11.01 -20.06
N ASP A 206 -11.07 -10.47 -19.64
CA ASP A 206 -11.23 -9.85 -18.34
C ASP A 206 -11.09 -10.85 -17.18
N ARG A 207 -11.72 -12.02 -17.30
CA ARG A 207 -11.68 -13.09 -16.28
C ARG A 207 -10.28 -13.62 -16.03
N HIS A 208 -9.46 -13.71 -17.07
CA HIS A 208 -8.09 -14.19 -16.98
C HIS A 208 -7.07 -13.07 -16.78
N HIS A 209 -7.51 -11.81 -16.65
CA HIS A 209 -6.67 -10.62 -16.50
C HIS A 209 -5.53 -10.56 -17.51
N LEU A 210 -5.83 -10.90 -18.78
CA LEU A 210 -4.81 -10.90 -19.81
C LEU A 210 -4.33 -9.47 -20.06
N ASP A 211 -3.01 -9.29 -20.13
CA ASP A 211 -2.40 -8.01 -20.47
C ASP A 211 -2.60 -7.70 -21.97
N MET A 212 -3.84 -7.43 -22.37
CA MET A 212 -4.18 -7.03 -23.73
C MET A 212 -5.35 -6.04 -23.75
N THR A 213 -5.32 -5.09 -24.68
CA THR A 213 -6.49 -4.31 -25.06
C THR A 213 -7.38 -5.14 -25.96
N HIS A 214 -8.68 -4.87 -25.92
CA HIS A 214 -9.63 -5.65 -26.68
C HIS A 214 -10.80 -4.73 -27.09
N VAL A 215 -10.74 -4.21 -28.30
CA VAL A 215 -11.62 -3.16 -28.81
C VAL A 215 -12.43 -3.68 -29.99
N THR A 216 -13.75 -3.48 -29.97
CA THR A 216 -14.60 -3.79 -31.12
C THR A 216 -14.51 -2.68 -32.16
N GLU A 217 -13.98 -2.99 -33.33
CA GLU A 217 -14.01 -2.14 -34.52
C GLU A 217 -15.41 -2.21 -35.14
N ARG A 218 -16.11 -1.06 -35.16
CA ARG A 218 -17.53 -0.96 -35.55
C ARG A 218 -17.70 -0.73 -37.05
N THR A 219 -16.95 -1.46 -37.86
CA THR A 219 -16.95 -1.33 -39.32
C THR A 219 -17.34 -2.66 -39.96
N GLY A 220 -18.40 -2.64 -40.77
CA GLY A 220 -18.93 -3.83 -41.45
C GLY A 220 -19.70 -4.80 -40.54
N SER A 221 -20.23 -5.87 -41.14
CA SER A 221 -20.90 -6.98 -40.47
C SER A 221 -20.32 -8.31 -40.96
N PRO A 222 -19.93 -9.24 -40.08
CA PRO A 222 -19.80 -9.08 -38.63
C PRO A 222 -18.66 -8.11 -38.25
N GLN A 223 -18.85 -7.36 -37.16
CA GLN A 223 -17.84 -6.47 -36.55
C GLN A 223 -16.64 -7.27 -36.03
N THR A 224 -15.47 -6.64 -35.98
CA THR A 224 -14.21 -7.31 -35.61
C THR A 224 -13.79 -6.93 -34.19
N LEU A 225 -13.43 -7.90 -33.36
CA LEU A 225 -12.72 -7.66 -32.10
C LEU A 225 -11.22 -7.63 -32.38
N VAL A 226 -10.59 -6.49 -32.10
CA VAL A 226 -9.14 -6.31 -32.22
C VAL A 226 -8.55 -6.47 -30.83
N CYS A 227 -7.76 -7.52 -30.64
CA CYS A 227 -7.01 -7.76 -29.41
C CYS A 227 -5.55 -7.41 -29.62
N SER A 228 -5.01 -6.49 -28.83
CA SER A 228 -3.59 -6.12 -28.88
C SER A 228 -2.93 -6.36 -27.53
N LYS A 229 -1.90 -7.19 -27.50
CA LYS A 229 -1.12 -7.46 -26.29
C LYS A 229 -0.45 -6.17 -25.80
N THR A 230 -0.36 -6.05 -24.50
CA THR A 230 0.24 -4.93 -23.79
C THR A 230 1.28 -5.45 -22.83
N ARG A 231 2.05 -4.53 -22.24
CA ARG A 231 2.97 -4.83 -21.14
C ARG A 231 2.50 -4.18 -19.84
N ALA A 232 1.18 -4.05 -19.67
CA ALA A 232 0.59 -3.28 -18.58
C ALA A 232 1.03 -3.76 -17.19
N THR A 233 1.18 -5.08 -16.96
CA THR A 233 1.70 -5.60 -15.70
C THR A 233 3.16 -5.26 -15.49
N TYR A 234 4.01 -5.44 -16.51
CA TYR A 234 5.41 -5.04 -16.44
C TYR A 234 5.56 -3.53 -16.18
N GLU A 235 4.80 -2.69 -16.89
CA GLU A 235 4.79 -1.24 -16.68
C GLU A 235 4.32 -0.85 -15.28
N ARG A 236 3.31 -1.53 -14.72
CA ARG A 236 2.90 -1.37 -13.32
C ARG A 236 4.03 -1.76 -12.37
N GLN A 237 4.71 -2.88 -12.59
CA GLN A 237 5.85 -3.31 -11.79
C GLN A 237 7.00 -2.30 -11.86
N CYS A 238 7.33 -1.78 -13.05
CA CYS A 238 8.35 -0.74 -13.21
C CYS A 238 7.98 0.55 -12.47
N ARG A 239 6.71 0.99 -12.52
CA ARG A 239 6.24 2.14 -11.74
C ARG A 239 6.40 1.90 -10.24
N GLN A 240 5.93 0.76 -9.75
CA GLN A 240 6.05 0.41 -8.33
C GLN A 240 7.51 0.33 -7.89
N TYR A 241 8.37 -0.31 -8.68
CA TYR A 241 9.81 -0.36 -8.43
C TYR A 241 10.42 1.04 -8.34
N ASN A 242 10.02 1.95 -9.23
CA ASN A 242 10.54 3.31 -9.22
C ASN A 242 10.10 4.11 -7.97
N GLU A 243 8.84 3.96 -7.56
CA GLU A 243 8.27 4.57 -6.35
C GLU A 243 8.94 4.02 -5.07
N ASP A 244 9.22 2.72 -5.05
CA ASP A 244 9.89 2.07 -3.92
C ASP A 244 11.30 2.59 -3.73
N LEU A 245 12.03 2.80 -4.83
CA LEU A 245 13.38 3.35 -4.75
C LEU A 245 13.40 4.81 -4.29
N VAL A 246 12.36 5.59 -4.61
CA VAL A 246 12.17 6.94 -4.03
C VAL A 246 11.94 6.83 -2.52
N SER A 247 11.09 5.89 -2.10
CA SER A 247 10.81 5.64 -0.68
C SER A 247 12.05 5.15 0.08
N MET A 248 12.85 4.25 -0.50
CA MET A 248 14.14 3.83 0.04
C MET A 248 15.11 5.01 0.15
N ALA A 249 15.16 5.89 -0.86
CA ALA A 249 16.01 7.08 -0.83
C ALA A 249 15.63 8.05 0.30
N ALA A 250 14.34 8.19 0.58
CA ALA A 250 13.83 8.97 1.71
C ALA A 250 14.08 8.30 3.06
N LEU A 251 14.07 6.97 3.11
CA LEU A 251 14.22 6.16 4.34
C LEU A 251 15.67 5.99 4.79
N CYS A 252 16.62 5.80 3.86
CA CYS A 252 18.06 5.64 4.14
C CYS A 252 18.65 6.70 5.08
N PRO A 253 18.45 8.02 4.86
CA PRO A 253 19.08 9.04 5.70
C PRO A 253 18.45 9.14 7.10
N LEU A 254 17.30 8.49 7.35
CA LEU A 254 16.57 8.59 8.63
C LEU A 254 17.25 7.88 9.79
N ILE A 255 18.23 7.01 9.53
CA ILE A 255 19.04 6.39 10.56
C ILE A 255 20.45 7.00 10.58
N GLY A 256 20.98 7.18 11.79
CA GLY A 256 22.38 7.58 12.02
C GLY A 256 23.32 6.36 12.07
N GLU A 257 24.34 6.45 12.92
CA GLU A 257 25.18 5.32 13.31
C GLU A 257 24.42 4.40 14.28
N THR A 258 23.54 3.57 13.71
CA THR A 258 22.72 2.60 14.46
C THR A 258 23.35 1.20 14.49
N ASP A 259 22.70 0.28 15.23
CA ASP A 259 22.99 -1.17 15.31
C ASP A 259 23.32 -1.82 13.95
N GLY A 260 24.18 -2.85 13.97
CA GLY A 260 24.72 -3.52 12.79
C GLY A 260 23.66 -4.06 11.83
N ASP A 261 22.56 -4.59 12.37
CA ASP A 261 21.45 -5.12 11.56
C ASP A 261 20.78 -4.03 10.72
N MET A 262 20.55 -2.84 11.27
CA MET A 262 19.95 -1.72 10.54
C MET A 262 20.90 -1.18 9.46
N GLN A 263 22.22 -1.18 9.72
CA GLN A 263 23.22 -0.82 8.70
C GLN A 263 23.27 -1.84 7.56
N MET A 264 23.12 -3.13 7.86
CA MET A 264 23.03 -4.16 6.83
C MET A 264 21.81 -3.94 5.92
N ILE A 265 20.63 -3.68 6.51
CA ILE A 265 19.40 -3.39 5.74
C ILE A 265 19.58 -2.12 4.90
N ARG A 266 20.18 -1.06 5.45
CA ARG A 266 20.49 0.17 4.71
C ARG A 266 21.41 -0.10 3.53
N THR A 267 22.47 -0.88 3.72
CA THR A 267 23.41 -1.25 2.67
C THR A 267 22.70 -2.00 1.55
N ARG A 268 21.80 -2.94 1.87
CA ARG A 268 20.96 -3.63 0.88
C ARG A 268 20.10 -2.65 0.06
N MET A 269 19.47 -1.66 0.70
CA MET A 269 18.69 -0.62 0.00
C MET A 269 19.56 0.24 -0.92
N GLU A 270 20.75 0.63 -0.47
CA GLU A 270 21.69 1.41 -1.29
C GLU A 270 22.16 0.61 -2.52
N VAL A 271 22.47 -0.68 -2.35
CA VAL A 271 22.79 -1.59 -3.46
C VAL A 271 21.61 -1.74 -4.43
N ALA A 272 20.39 -1.95 -3.93
CA ALA A 272 19.19 -2.03 -4.77
C ALA A 272 18.99 -0.78 -5.62
N ARG A 273 19.21 0.41 -5.04
CA ARG A 273 19.16 1.70 -5.76
C ARG A 273 20.25 1.82 -6.82
N GLN A 274 21.47 1.34 -6.54
CA GLN A 274 22.56 1.34 -7.52
C GLN A 274 22.29 0.41 -8.71
N ARG A 275 21.60 -0.71 -8.51
CA ARG A 275 21.22 -1.64 -9.61
C ARG A 275 20.40 -0.94 -10.68
N ARG A 276 19.46 -0.07 -10.30
CA ARG A 276 18.69 0.75 -11.27
C ARG A 276 19.58 1.70 -12.06
N ALA A 277 20.54 2.36 -11.41
CA ALA A 277 21.47 3.26 -12.09
C ALA A 277 22.24 2.49 -13.17
N ARG A 278 22.80 1.31 -12.82
CA ARG A 278 23.51 0.44 -13.76
C ARG A 278 22.61 -0.06 -14.90
N ALA A 279 21.38 -0.49 -14.60
CA ALA A 279 20.43 -0.93 -15.62
C ALA A 279 20.05 0.19 -16.62
N ARG A 280 19.96 1.44 -16.15
CA ARG A 280 19.74 2.60 -17.05
C ARG A 280 20.94 2.86 -17.96
N PHE A 281 22.16 2.81 -17.42
CA PHE A 281 23.38 3.00 -18.22
C PHE A 281 23.58 1.90 -19.26
N ALA A 282 23.23 0.65 -18.96
CA ALA A 282 23.32 -0.46 -19.92
C ALA A 282 22.28 -0.42 -21.05
N ALA A 283 21.21 0.39 -20.89
CA ALA A 283 20.14 0.53 -21.88
C ALA A 283 20.26 1.78 -22.77
N THR A 284 21.33 2.58 -22.59
CA THR A 284 21.65 3.78 -23.38
C THR A 284 22.81 3.48 -24.30
#